data_AF-A0A955C8Z5-F1
#
_entry.id   AF-A0A955C8Z5-F1
#
_cell.length_a   1.000
_cell.length_b   1.000
_cell.length_c   1.000
_cell.angle_alpha   90.00
_cell.angle_beta   90.00
_cell.angle_gamma   90.00
#
_symmetry.space_group_name_H-M   'P 1'
#
loop_
_entity.id
_entity.type
_entity.pdbx_description
1 polymer ?
#
loop_
_entity_poly.entity_id
_entity_poly.type
_entity_poly.pdbx_seq_one_letter_code
_entity_poly.pdbx_strand_id
1 'polypeptide(L)'
;MNFQRVRWIRAMMATLMAFAVAGLAASARAEEPKTKNLNNALEQVKALQEQARKIEDNWAIEAMRIQEAHNIMFRRNGWTSESDTFALNLINEISTYGPFETEARESVFLNGVQSRFGLSEDQVDLLNGEMRRESMAFTMKHFDKLLPVAMEAVQAKSAGQPFTPEMVAKWSRQLEPIMEDALSGVDRVKQRLASTMDDSQKALLEKDMEAVRRRHNDIKTKVQQWKNGKWTPYDFGLENDPTYAGVIRDYMPPEDAPLANREEIVIEVTRRDQSLWAKYVADFVNKYDCDEKQRNSAMAILKDSESEAAKHMAANGEDLEYHERRAKESPSERKRAYHTKKADQLRRPIEQIFDRMCRRLESNVLNREQRRQLAADKAKEGKKPGRATKGKTAARSQ
;
A
#
# COMPACT_ATOMS: atom_id res chain seq x y z
N MET A 1 -19.14 -0.71 25.56
CA MET A 1 -17.79 -0.14 25.79
C MET A 1 -16.99 -0.32 24.53
N ASN A 2 -16.63 0.79 23.88
CA ASN A 2 -15.99 0.84 22.56
C ASN A 2 -14.51 0.48 22.64
N PHE A 3 -14.17 -0.76 22.28
CA PHE A 3 -12.81 -1.18 21.95
C PHE A 3 -12.69 -1.18 20.44
N GLN A 4 -11.84 -0.33 19.84
CA GLN A 4 -11.18 -0.51 18.54
C GLN A 4 -10.38 0.77 18.23
N ARG A 5 -9.04 0.72 18.31
CA ARG A 5 -8.16 1.70 17.65
C ARG A 5 -6.78 1.12 17.34
N VAL A 6 -6.12 1.84 16.45
CA VAL A 6 -4.68 2.09 16.30
C VAL A 6 -3.93 1.07 15.44
N ARG A 7 -3.36 1.43 14.24
CA ARG A 7 -2.42 0.66 13.34
C ARG A 7 -1.80 1.54 12.16
N TRP A 8 -0.48 1.97 12.06
CA TRP A 8 0.12 2.69 10.85
C TRP A 8 1.66 2.75 10.47
N ILE A 9 2.70 2.23 11.18
CA ILE A 9 4.11 2.66 10.87
C ILE A 9 4.77 2.26 9.51
N ARG A 10 4.24 1.31 8.72
CA ARG A 10 4.91 0.90 7.45
C ARG A 10 4.95 1.99 6.37
N ALA A 11 3.89 2.77 6.25
CA ALA A 11 3.76 3.84 5.24
C ALA A 11 4.80 4.93 5.46
N MET A 12 4.96 5.31 6.72
CA MET A 12 5.85 6.38 7.15
C MET A 12 7.30 5.98 7.00
N MET A 13 7.65 4.73 7.34
CA MET A 13 9.02 4.23 7.23
C MET A 13 9.47 4.08 5.78
N ALA A 14 8.65 3.52 4.89
CA ALA A 14 9.01 3.43 3.47
C ALA A 14 9.08 4.82 2.80
N THR A 15 8.21 5.76 3.19
CA THR A 15 8.19 7.11 2.60
C THR A 15 9.27 8.02 3.20
N LEU A 16 9.44 8.05 4.54
CA LEU A 16 10.54 8.76 5.19
C LEU A 16 11.91 8.17 4.83
N MET A 17 12.03 6.85 4.66
CA MET A 17 13.30 6.26 4.18
C MET A 17 13.53 6.53 2.70
N ALA A 18 12.50 6.52 1.84
CA ALA A 18 12.66 6.92 0.45
C ALA A 18 13.11 8.40 0.36
N PHE A 19 12.52 9.32 1.12
CA PHE A 19 12.94 10.73 1.14
C PHE A 19 14.31 10.94 1.83
N ALA A 20 14.62 10.21 2.90
CA ALA A 20 15.93 10.30 3.55
C ALA A 20 17.05 9.74 2.67
N VAL A 21 16.85 8.58 2.02
CA VAL A 21 17.84 7.98 1.11
C VAL A 21 17.95 8.78 -0.20
N ALA A 22 16.86 9.36 -0.69
CA ALA A 22 16.86 10.32 -1.80
C ALA A 22 17.69 11.56 -1.50
N GLY A 23 17.42 12.18 -0.34
CA GLY A 23 18.14 13.37 0.13
C GLY A 23 19.64 13.09 0.25
N LEU A 24 20.01 11.91 0.73
CA LEU A 24 21.41 11.49 0.83
C LEU A 24 22.06 11.31 -0.54
N ALA A 25 21.42 10.61 -1.47
CA ALA A 25 21.97 10.40 -2.81
C ALA A 25 22.13 11.72 -3.58
N ALA A 26 21.22 12.67 -3.38
CA ALA A 26 21.32 14.02 -3.93
C ALA A 26 22.41 14.86 -3.25
N SER A 27 22.53 14.81 -1.91
CA SER A 27 23.58 15.53 -1.15
C SER A 27 24.99 15.01 -1.39
N ALA A 28 25.15 13.70 -1.55
CA ALA A 28 26.45 13.06 -1.79
C ALA A 28 27.05 13.41 -3.17
N ARG A 29 26.22 13.94 -4.09
CA ARG A 29 26.68 14.48 -5.38
C ARG A 29 27.12 15.95 -5.29
N ALA A 30 26.79 16.67 -4.21
CA ALA A 30 26.94 18.12 -4.16
C ALA A 30 28.25 18.60 -3.51
N GLU A 31 28.86 17.86 -2.58
CA GLU A 31 30.13 18.25 -1.94
C GLU A 31 30.96 17.02 -1.51
N GLU A 32 32.30 17.06 -1.68
CA GLU A 32 33.26 16.06 -1.16
C GLU A 32 33.58 16.33 0.32
N PRO A 33 33.13 15.49 1.28
CA PRO A 33 33.26 15.84 2.68
C PRO A 33 34.45 15.11 3.32
N LYS A 34 35.28 15.86 4.03
CA LYS A 34 36.61 15.41 4.51
C LYS A 34 36.62 14.61 5.82
N THR A 35 35.51 14.00 6.25
CA THR A 35 35.48 13.26 7.53
C THR A 35 35.35 11.75 7.31
N LYS A 36 36.18 10.96 8.02
CA LYS A 36 36.16 9.48 7.96
C LYS A 36 34.77 8.88 8.25
N ASN A 37 33.96 9.56 9.06
CA ASN A 37 32.61 9.11 9.39
C ASN A 37 31.67 9.12 8.19
N LEU A 38 31.84 10.04 7.23
CA LEU A 38 30.97 10.09 6.07
C LEU A 38 31.26 8.97 5.06
N ASN A 39 32.53 8.61 4.85
CA ASN A 39 32.86 7.51 3.95
C ASN A 39 32.21 6.19 4.40
N ASN A 40 32.24 5.90 5.71
CA ASN A 40 31.56 4.72 6.26
C ASN A 40 30.04 4.78 6.07
N ALA A 41 29.44 5.95 6.27
CA ALA A 41 28.02 6.17 6.01
C ALA A 41 27.64 5.93 4.55
N LEU A 42 28.44 6.43 3.60
CA LEU A 42 28.22 6.24 2.17
C LEU A 42 28.30 4.76 1.78
N GLU A 43 29.26 4.01 2.32
CA GLU A 43 29.35 2.56 2.08
C GLU A 43 28.14 1.80 2.64
N GLN A 44 27.63 2.20 3.82
CA GLN A 44 26.40 1.62 4.36
C GLN A 44 25.17 1.95 3.51
N VAL A 45 25.08 3.18 2.97
CA VAL A 45 24.00 3.57 2.05
C VAL A 45 24.07 2.78 0.74
N LYS A 46 25.26 2.56 0.18
CA LYS A 46 25.44 1.70 -1.00
C LYS A 46 25.00 0.26 -0.73
N ALA A 47 25.39 -0.29 0.42
CA ALA A 47 24.97 -1.63 0.82
C ALA A 47 23.45 -1.73 0.99
N LEU A 48 22.81 -0.71 1.56
CA LEU A 48 21.35 -0.61 1.66
C LEU A 48 20.70 -0.61 0.27
N GLN A 49 21.22 0.21 -0.66
CA GLN A 49 20.72 0.29 -2.03
C GLN A 49 20.83 -1.06 -2.75
N GLU A 50 21.97 -1.75 -2.62
CA GLU A 50 22.18 -3.06 -3.25
C GLU A 50 21.21 -4.12 -2.69
N GLN A 51 20.97 -4.13 -1.38
CA GLN A 51 20.00 -5.05 -0.79
C GLN A 51 18.56 -4.71 -1.21
N ALA A 52 18.23 -3.43 -1.27
CA ALA A 52 16.89 -2.98 -1.63
C ALA A 52 16.60 -3.15 -3.13
N ARG A 53 17.62 -3.15 -4.01
CA ARG A 53 17.44 -3.54 -5.43
C ARG A 53 16.88 -4.96 -5.58
N LYS A 54 17.22 -5.88 -4.69
CA LYS A 54 16.63 -7.24 -4.69
C LYS A 54 15.12 -7.23 -4.40
N ILE A 55 14.64 -6.21 -3.68
CA ILE A 55 13.22 -5.98 -3.44
C ILE A 55 12.61 -5.28 -4.68
N GLU A 56 13.38 -4.39 -5.32
CA GLU A 56 12.99 -3.62 -6.51
C GLU A 56 12.64 -4.50 -7.72
N ASP A 57 13.33 -5.63 -7.90
CA ASP A 57 13.01 -6.63 -8.94
C ASP A 57 11.54 -7.12 -8.87
N ASN A 58 10.90 -6.98 -7.70
CA ASN A 58 9.50 -7.31 -7.48
C ASN A 58 8.70 -6.12 -6.92
N TRP A 59 9.11 -4.88 -7.19
CA TRP A 59 8.51 -3.70 -6.58
C TRP A 59 7.01 -3.60 -6.88
N ALA A 60 6.55 -3.93 -8.09
CA ALA A 60 5.12 -3.92 -8.41
C ALA A 60 4.29 -4.79 -7.44
N ILE A 61 4.79 -5.97 -7.07
CA ILE A 61 4.12 -6.85 -6.10
C ILE A 61 4.17 -6.24 -4.70
N GLU A 62 5.30 -5.64 -4.32
CA GLU A 62 5.44 -5.01 -3.01
C GLU A 62 4.59 -3.74 -2.89
N ALA A 63 4.49 -2.94 -3.94
CA ALA A 63 3.63 -1.78 -4.06
C ALA A 63 2.16 -2.16 -3.80
N MET A 64 1.66 -3.23 -4.42
CA MET A 64 0.31 -3.74 -4.14
C MET A 64 0.11 -4.11 -2.67
N ARG A 65 1.10 -4.76 -2.05
CA ARG A 65 1.04 -5.14 -0.63
C ARG A 65 1.04 -3.92 0.29
N ILE A 66 1.86 -2.92 -0.05
CA ILE A 66 1.93 -1.63 0.66
C ILE A 66 0.59 -0.90 0.56
N GLN A 67 0.02 -0.81 -0.64
CA GLN A 67 -1.28 -0.18 -0.88
C GLN A 67 -2.40 -0.89 -0.09
N GLU A 68 -2.44 -2.22 -0.13
CA GLU A 68 -3.42 -2.99 0.64
C GLU A 68 -3.27 -2.77 2.15
N ALA A 69 -2.02 -2.77 2.64
CA ALA A 69 -1.73 -2.44 4.04
C ALA A 69 -2.24 -1.03 4.42
N HIS A 70 -2.05 -0.03 3.55
CA HIS A 70 -2.59 1.31 3.75
C HIS A 70 -4.12 1.32 3.78
N ASN A 71 -4.77 0.66 2.83
CA ASN A 71 -6.23 0.59 2.74
C ASN A 71 -6.85 -0.03 4.00
N ILE A 72 -6.27 -1.14 4.47
CA ILE A 72 -6.66 -1.80 5.72
C ILE A 72 -6.51 -0.84 6.90
N MET A 73 -5.37 -0.16 7.00
CA MET A 73 -5.08 0.75 8.10
C MET A 73 -6.03 1.95 8.12
N PHE A 74 -6.26 2.62 6.99
CA PHE A 74 -7.18 3.76 6.92
C PHE A 74 -8.60 3.34 7.31
N ARG A 75 -9.10 2.23 6.76
CA ARG A 75 -10.42 1.68 7.09
C ARG A 75 -10.55 1.37 8.57
N ARG A 76 -9.55 0.69 9.13
CA ARG A 76 -9.57 0.24 10.52
C ARG A 76 -9.51 1.39 11.53
N ASN A 77 -8.76 2.44 11.23
CA ASN A 77 -8.68 3.61 12.11
C ASN A 77 -9.87 4.58 11.91
N GLY A 78 -10.80 4.28 10.99
CA GLY A 78 -11.93 5.16 10.70
C GLY A 78 -11.49 6.49 10.07
N TRP A 79 -10.35 6.49 9.37
CA TRP A 79 -9.84 7.66 8.66
C TRP A 79 -10.55 7.77 7.31
N THR A 80 -11.78 8.29 7.37
CA THR A 80 -12.71 8.36 6.24
C THR A 80 -13.06 9.78 5.83
N SER A 81 -12.39 10.81 6.37
CA SER A 81 -12.64 12.19 5.91
C SER A 81 -12.17 12.37 4.47
N GLU A 82 -12.61 13.45 3.84
CA GLU A 82 -12.12 13.84 2.51
C GLU A 82 -10.58 13.96 2.48
N SER A 83 -10.00 14.62 3.50
CA SER A 83 -8.56 14.75 3.69
C SER A 83 -7.85 13.40 3.92
N ASP A 84 -8.52 12.44 4.56
CA ASP A 84 -7.98 11.08 4.73
C ASP A 84 -7.99 10.34 3.39
N THR A 85 -9.06 10.47 2.60
CA THR A 85 -9.18 9.86 1.27
C THR A 85 -8.13 10.42 0.32
N PHE A 86 -7.93 11.74 0.31
CA PHE A 86 -6.85 12.38 -0.45
C PHE A 86 -5.48 11.82 -0.04
N ALA A 87 -5.17 11.78 1.25
CA ALA A 87 -3.89 11.26 1.74
C ALA A 87 -3.67 9.79 1.36
N LEU A 88 -4.69 8.94 1.47
CA LEU A 88 -4.62 7.53 1.09
C LEU A 88 -4.34 7.38 -0.41
N ASN A 89 -5.07 8.11 -1.26
CA ASN A 89 -4.88 8.07 -2.70
C ASN A 89 -3.47 8.52 -3.08
N LEU A 90 -3.00 9.64 -2.52
CA LEU A 90 -1.66 10.16 -2.78
C LEU A 90 -0.56 9.18 -2.36
N ILE A 91 -0.68 8.57 -1.18
CA ILE A 91 0.30 7.57 -0.70
C ILE A 91 0.27 6.34 -1.61
N ASN A 92 -0.91 5.88 -2.04
CA ASN A 92 -1.04 4.73 -2.93
C ASN A 92 -0.42 4.99 -4.31
N GLU A 93 -0.57 6.20 -4.84
CA GLU A 93 0.05 6.63 -6.10
C GLU A 93 1.58 6.72 -5.96
N ILE A 94 2.10 7.34 -4.89
CA ILE A 94 3.56 7.36 -4.62
C ILE A 94 4.13 5.95 -4.50
N SER A 95 3.36 5.00 -3.95
CA SER A 95 3.80 3.62 -3.73
C SER A 95 3.98 2.82 -5.02
N THR A 96 3.45 3.28 -6.17
CA THR A 96 3.68 2.60 -7.46
C THR A 96 5.13 2.69 -7.92
N TYR A 97 5.88 3.68 -7.42
CA TYR A 97 7.28 3.93 -7.74
C TYR A 97 8.21 3.35 -6.68
N GLY A 98 9.29 2.73 -7.12
CA GLY A 98 10.35 2.16 -6.30
C GLY A 98 10.90 3.19 -5.30
N PRO A 99 11.40 2.77 -4.13
CA PRO A 99 11.88 3.69 -3.09
C PRO A 99 13.06 4.56 -3.55
N PHE A 100 13.74 4.19 -4.63
CA PHE A 100 14.85 4.94 -5.24
C PHE A 100 14.46 5.75 -6.47
N GLU A 101 13.20 5.71 -6.91
CA GLU A 101 12.67 6.54 -7.99
C GLU A 101 12.25 7.91 -7.44
N THR A 102 13.21 8.60 -6.85
CA THR A 102 12.98 9.74 -5.95
C THR A 102 12.31 10.93 -6.66
N GLU A 103 12.74 11.24 -7.88
CA GLU A 103 12.17 12.31 -8.71
C GLU A 103 10.72 11.99 -9.12
N ALA A 104 10.42 10.74 -9.48
CA ALA A 104 9.07 10.33 -9.84
C ALA A 104 8.12 10.42 -8.63
N ARG A 105 8.56 9.97 -7.46
CA ARG A 105 7.80 10.07 -6.20
C ARG A 105 7.56 11.51 -5.78
N GLU A 106 8.59 12.36 -5.88
CA GLU A 106 8.49 13.79 -5.61
C GLU A 106 7.50 14.46 -6.59
N SER A 107 7.57 14.13 -7.88
CA SER A 107 6.66 14.66 -8.89
C SER A 107 5.20 14.29 -8.61
N VAL A 108 4.90 13.02 -8.32
CA VAL A 108 3.55 12.57 -7.93
C VAL A 108 3.06 13.32 -6.70
N PHE A 109 3.92 13.48 -5.69
CA PHE A 109 3.57 14.23 -4.48
C PHE A 109 3.23 15.69 -4.81
N LEU A 110 4.12 16.40 -5.52
CA LEU A 110 3.96 17.81 -5.86
C LEU A 110 2.73 18.02 -6.73
N ASN A 111 2.50 17.18 -7.74
CA ASN A 111 1.32 17.24 -8.60
C ASN A 111 0.03 17.00 -7.81
N GLY A 112 0.03 16.03 -6.88
CA GLY A 112 -1.11 15.74 -6.02
C GLY A 112 -1.45 16.92 -5.10
N VAL A 113 -0.43 17.55 -4.50
CA VAL A 113 -0.60 18.74 -3.65
C VAL A 113 -1.03 19.96 -4.46
N GLN A 114 -0.42 20.19 -5.62
CA GLN A 114 -0.81 21.25 -6.56
C GLN A 114 -2.27 21.12 -6.95
N SER A 115 -2.70 19.92 -7.37
CA SER A 115 -4.07 19.65 -7.77
C SER A 115 -5.05 19.84 -6.60
N ARG A 116 -4.68 19.40 -5.38
CA ARG A 116 -5.51 19.51 -4.19
C ARG A 116 -5.82 20.95 -3.80
N PHE A 117 -4.81 21.82 -3.83
CA PHE A 117 -4.94 23.21 -3.37
C PHE A 117 -5.06 24.22 -4.52
N GLY A 118 -5.02 23.78 -5.78
CA GLY A 118 -4.99 24.67 -6.94
C GLY A 118 -3.78 25.61 -6.90
N LEU A 119 -2.60 25.08 -6.57
CA LEU A 119 -1.39 25.90 -6.45
C LEU A 119 -0.94 26.44 -7.81
N SER A 120 -0.48 27.68 -7.85
CA SER A 120 0.24 28.24 -9.01
C SER A 120 1.62 27.60 -9.17
N GLU A 121 2.26 27.79 -10.33
CA GLU A 121 3.63 27.32 -10.58
C GLU A 121 4.61 27.88 -9.53
N ASP A 122 4.57 29.20 -9.26
CA ASP A 122 5.41 29.82 -8.22
C ASP A 122 5.19 29.23 -6.82
N GLN A 123 3.95 28.88 -6.48
CA GLN A 123 3.62 28.25 -5.20
C GLN A 123 4.16 26.81 -5.12
N VAL A 124 4.13 26.07 -6.24
CA VAL A 124 4.72 24.72 -6.33
C VAL A 124 6.24 24.78 -6.22
N ASP A 125 6.89 25.74 -6.87
CA ASP A 125 8.33 25.94 -6.76
C ASP A 125 8.75 26.29 -5.33
N LEU A 126 8.00 27.17 -4.66
CA LEU A 126 8.20 27.48 -3.25
C LEU A 126 8.04 26.23 -2.37
N LEU A 127 6.96 25.46 -2.56
CA LEU A 127 6.70 24.23 -1.82
C LEU A 127 7.85 23.23 -2.00
N ASN A 128 8.28 23.00 -3.24
CA ASN A 128 9.36 22.10 -3.57
C ASN A 128 10.67 22.53 -2.89
N GLY A 129 11.02 23.82 -2.98
CA GLY A 129 12.21 24.39 -2.34
C GLY A 129 12.21 24.22 -0.82
N GLU A 130 11.09 24.52 -0.15
CA GLU A 130 10.96 24.38 1.31
C GLU A 130 10.96 22.91 1.74
N MET A 131 10.28 22.02 1.00
CA MET A 131 10.31 20.58 1.26
C MET A 131 11.71 19.98 1.15
N ARG A 132 12.47 20.33 0.11
CA ARG A 132 13.85 19.85 -0.08
C ARG A 132 14.74 20.34 1.05
N ARG A 133 14.61 21.62 1.43
CA ARG A 133 15.36 22.20 2.56
C ARG A 133 15.06 21.46 3.87
N GLU A 134 13.79 21.30 4.21
CA GLU A 134 13.37 20.63 5.45
C GLU A 134 13.74 19.15 5.44
N SER A 135 13.58 18.45 4.31
CA SER A 135 13.98 17.05 4.17
C SER A 135 15.48 16.85 4.34
N MET A 136 16.30 17.76 3.79
CA MET A 136 17.75 17.72 3.94
C MET A 136 18.16 17.96 5.40
N ALA A 137 17.62 19.00 6.04
CA ALA A 137 17.90 19.32 7.43
C ALA A 137 17.50 18.17 8.37
N PHE A 138 16.31 17.61 8.15
CA PHE A 138 15.81 16.45 8.87
C PHE A 138 16.71 15.23 8.70
N THR A 139 17.10 14.92 7.46
CA THR A 139 17.95 13.76 7.14
C THR A 139 19.29 13.90 7.82
N MET A 140 19.97 15.04 7.68
CA MET A 140 21.27 15.29 8.33
C MET A 140 21.18 15.19 9.86
N LYS A 141 20.08 15.67 10.46
CA LYS A 141 19.86 15.62 11.92
C LYS A 141 19.65 14.20 12.47
N HIS A 142 19.08 13.30 11.67
CA HIS A 142 18.61 11.99 12.14
C HIS A 142 19.23 10.79 11.43
N PHE A 143 20.16 11.02 10.51
CA PHE A 143 20.74 10.01 9.65
C PHE A 143 21.33 8.82 10.43
N ASP A 144 22.10 9.10 11.48
CA ASP A 144 22.73 8.12 12.36
C ASP A 144 21.72 7.18 13.05
N LYS A 145 20.50 7.67 13.31
CA LYS A 145 19.41 6.90 13.92
C LYS A 145 18.55 6.19 12.87
N LEU A 146 18.35 6.79 11.70
CA LEU A 146 17.50 6.24 10.64
C LEU A 146 18.18 5.08 9.93
N LEU A 147 19.47 5.20 9.63
CA LEU A 147 20.17 4.21 8.81
C LEU A 147 20.20 2.79 9.43
N PRO A 148 20.49 2.60 10.73
CA PRO A 148 20.44 1.26 11.34
C PRO A 148 19.05 0.63 11.28
N VAL A 149 18.00 1.44 11.47
CA VAL A 149 16.60 0.99 11.35
C VAL A 149 16.30 0.56 9.92
N ALA A 150 16.74 1.34 8.94
CA ALA A 150 16.57 1.04 7.51
C ALA A 150 17.23 -0.27 7.12
N MET A 151 18.50 -0.44 7.50
CA MET A 151 19.27 -1.65 7.25
C MET A 151 18.59 -2.89 7.85
N GLU A 152 18.16 -2.82 9.12
CA GLU A 152 17.51 -3.94 9.79
C GLU A 152 16.16 -4.31 9.13
N ALA A 153 15.38 -3.30 8.71
CA ALA A 153 14.11 -3.52 8.01
C ALA A 153 14.30 -4.13 6.62
N VAL A 154 15.24 -3.61 5.82
CA VAL A 154 15.56 -4.14 4.48
C VAL A 154 16.16 -5.55 4.58
N GLN A 155 17.02 -5.81 5.55
CA GLN A 155 17.60 -7.13 5.78
C GLN A 155 16.51 -8.16 6.13
N ALA A 156 15.62 -7.86 7.07
CA ALA A 156 14.52 -8.77 7.42
C ALA A 156 13.60 -9.03 6.21
N LYS A 157 13.27 -7.98 5.44
CA LYS A 157 12.39 -8.12 4.28
C LYS A 157 13.03 -8.92 3.15
N SER A 158 14.29 -8.64 2.81
CA SER A 158 15.03 -9.38 1.78
C SER A 158 15.27 -10.85 2.19
N ALA A 159 15.35 -11.13 3.48
CA ALA A 159 15.40 -12.49 4.02
C ALA A 159 14.03 -13.18 4.11
N GLY A 160 12.93 -12.51 3.73
CA GLY A 160 11.57 -13.05 3.86
C GLY A 160 11.15 -13.30 5.31
N GLN A 161 11.77 -12.61 6.26
CA GLN A 161 11.50 -12.76 7.69
C GLN A 161 10.48 -11.71 8.17
N PRO A 162 9.49 -12.11 9.00
CA PRO A 162 8.61 -11.16 9.63
C PRO A 162 9.37 -10.32 10.67
N PHE A 163 8.93 -9.08 10.87
CA PHE A 163 9.41 -8.26 11.97
C PHE A 163 8.95 -8.86 13.30
N THR A 164 9.81 -8.83 14.31
CA THR A 164 9.45 -9.26 15.67
C THR A 164 8.98 -8.06 16.51
N PRO A 165 8.20 -8.29 17.58
CA PRO A 165 7.82 -7.23 18.50
C PRO A 165 9.02 -6.50 19.11
N GLU A 166 10.14 -7.19 19.35
CA GLU A 166 11.38 -6.62 19.90
C GLU A 166 12.06 -5.68 18.90
N MET A 167 12.14 -6.09 17.63
CA MET A 167 12.65 -5.24 16.55
C MET A 167 11.84 -3.96 16.46
N VAL A 168 10.50 -4.08 16.41
CA VAL A 168 9.63 -2.91 16.29
C VAL A 168 9.65 -2.05 17.56
N ALA A 169 9.80 -2.64 18.75
CA ALA A 169 9.97 -1.88 19.99
C ALA A 169 11.25 -1.04 19.98
N LYS A 170 12.36 -1.63 19.52
CA LYS A 170 13.64 -0.93 19.35
C LYS A 170 13.50 0.23 18.36
N TRP A 171 12.94 -0.02 17.17
CA TRP A 171 12.72 1.03 16.16
C TRP A 171 11.82 2.13 16.70
N SER A 172 10.74 1.79 17.40
CA SER A 172 9.78 2.76 17.95
C SER A 172 10.44 3.72 18.96
N ARG A 173 11.39 3.24 19.78
CA ARG A 173 12.15 4.11 20.70
C ARG A 173 13.08 5.07 19.94
N GLN A 174 13.67 4.62 18.84
CA GLN A 174 14.58 5.43 18.03
C GLN A 174 13.84 6.47 17.19
N LEU A 175 12.68 6.11 16.63
CA LEU A 175 11.90 6.92 15.70
C LEU A 175 10.96 7.92 16.37
N GLU A 176 10.56 7.71 17.62
CA GLU A 176 9.65 8.62 18.33
C GLU A 176 10.09 10.11 18.29
N PRO A 177 11.32 10.49 18.69
CA PRO A 177 11.73 11.90 18.62
C PRO A 177 11.79 12.41 17.18
N ILE A 178 12.09 11.53 16.23
CA ILE A 178 12.17 11.84 14.80
C ILE A 178 10.78 12.21 14.25
N MET A 179 9.73 11.52 14.69
CA MET A 179 8.36 11.82 14.27
C MET A 179 7.89 13.22 14.67
N GLU A 180 8.24 13.67 15.87
CA GLU A 180 7.87 15.01 16.34
C GLU A 180 8.62 16.11 15.58
N ASP A 181 9.90 15.85 15.29
CA ASP A 181 10.71 16.74 14.44
C ASP A 181 10.16 16.81 13.01
N ALA A 182 9.68 15.68 12.46
CA ALA A 182 9.05 15.64 11.14
C ALA A 182 7.76 16.49 11.09
N LEU A 183 6.86 16.34 12.08
CA LEU A 183 5.64 17.15 12.14
C LEU A 183 5.96 18.65 12.26
N SER A 184 6.97 18.98 13.06
CA SER A 184 7.45 20.37 13.18
C SER A 184 8.00 20.92 11.86
N GLY A 185 8.68 20.08 11.05
CA GLY A 185 9.11 20.44 9.70
C GLY A 185 7.93 20.70 8.77
N VAL A 186 6.90 19.85 8.80
CA VAL A 186 5.66 20.05 8.03
C VAL A 186 4.97 21.36 8.42
N ASP A 187 4.89 21.69 9.71
CA ASP A 187 4.32 22.96 10.17
C ASP A 187 5.10 24.18 9.67
N ARG A 188 6.44 24.08 9.54
CA ARG A 188 7.26 25.15 8.94
C ARG A 188 7.00 25.31 7.44
N VAL A 189 6.97 24.22 6.68
CA VAL A 189 6.62 24.25 5.24
C VAL A 189 5.22 24.86 5.05
N LYS A 190 4.26 24.42 5.87
CA LYS A 190 2.89 24.97 5.88
C LYS A 190 2.88 26.48 6.11
N GLN A 191 3.60 27.00 7.11
CA GLN A 191 3.65 28.44 7.39
C GLN A 191 4.21 29.24 6.21
N ARG A 192 5.25 28.72 5.54
CA ARG A 192 5.84 29.35 4.35
C ARG A 192 4.87 29.35 3.18
N LEU A 193 4.28 28.20 2.85
CA LEU A 193 3.32 28.08 1.76
C LEU A 193 2.06 28.95 2.01
N ALA A 194 1.53 28.95 3.23
CA ALA A 194 0.35 29.73 3.58
C ALA A 194 0.54 31.25 3.38
N SER A 195 1.77 31.76 3.37
CA SER A 195 2.04 33.19 3.13
C SER A 195 1.75 33.63 1.70
N THR A 196 1.71 32.71 0.74
CA THR A 196 1.44 32.98 -0.68
C THR A 196 0.07 32.49 -1.13
N MET A 197 -0.69 31.82 -0.27
CA MET A 197 -2.01 31.27 -0.56
C MET A 197 -3.14 32.30 -0.36
N ASP A 198 -4.22 32.16 -1.14
CA ASP A 198 -5.48 32.87 -0.85
C ASP A 198 -6.21 32.27 0.37
N ASP A 199 -7.30 32.89 0.79
CA ASP A 199 -8.04 32.47 2.00
C ASP A 199 -8.73 31.11 1.84
N SER A 200 -9.18 30.76 0.63
CA SER A 200 -9.81 29.47 0.35
C SER A 200 -8.77 28.34 0.42
N GLN A 201 -7.61 28.57 -0.20
CA GLN A 201 -6.46 27.69 -0.14
C GLN A 201 -5.98 27.47 1.31
N LYS A 202 -5.84 28.54 2.09
CA LYS A 202 -5.46 28.46 3.52
C LYS A 202 -6.46 27.67 4.35
N ALA A 203 -7.76 27.88 4.15
CA ALA A 203 -8.80 27.15 4.87
C ALA A 203 -8.75 25.65 4.57
N LEU A 204 -8.54 25.27 3.31
CA LEU A 204 -8.37 23.87 2.91
C LEU A 204 -7.08 23.27 3.50
N LEU A 205 -5.97 24.02 3.47
CA LEU A 205 -4.71 23.60 4.07
C LEU A 205 -4.84 23.36 5.57
N GLU A 206 -5.52 24.23 6.32
CA GLU A 206 -5.74 24.01 7.75
C GLU A 206 -6.57 22.75 8.01
N LYS A 207 -7.67 22.54 7.27
CA LYS A 207 -8.49 21.34 7.35
C LYS A 207 -7.67 20.06 7.12
N ASP A 208 -6.82 20.04 6.10
CA ASP A 208 -5.98 18.89 5.80
C ASP A 208 -4.89 18.70 6.87
N MET A 209 -4.36 19.79 7.46
CA MET A 209 -3.40 19.75 8.56
C MET A 209 -3.99 19.26 9.89
N GLU A 210 -5.25 19.58 10.19
CA GLU A 210 -5.97 18.98 11.33
C GLU A 210 -6.04 17.46 11.19
N ALA A 211 -6.34 16.97 9.97
CA ALA A 211 -6.36 15.53 9.70
C ALA A 211 -4.97 14.90 9.84
N VAL A 212 -3.90 15.57 9.39
CA VAL A 212 -2.50 15.13 9.61
C VAL A 212 -2.20 14.99 11.11
N ARG A 213 -2.49 16.01 11.92
CA ARG A 213 -2.24 16.00 13.37
C ARG A 213 -3.05 14.92 14.08
N ARG A 214 -4.31 14.72 13.69
CA ARG A 214 -5.15 13.63 14.21
C ARG A 214 -4.50 12.27 13.95
N ARG A 215 -4.10 12.00 12.70
CA ARG A 215 -3.41 10.74 12.34
C ARG A 215 -2.11 10.59 13.13
N HIS A 216 -1.29 11.64 13.21
CA HIS A 216 -0.05 11.66 14.01
C HIS A 216 -0.29 11.25 15.47
N ASN A 217 -1.31 11.80 16.11
CA ASN A 217 -1.66 11.48 17.50
C ASN A 217 -2.12 10.01 17.68
N ASP A 218 -2.89 9.48 16.73
CA ASP A 218 -3.25 8.06 16.72
C ASP A 218 -1.99 7.19 16.60
N ILE A 219 -1.04 7.55 15.73
CA ILE A 219 0.23 6.82 15.55
C ILE A 219 1.11 6.92 16.79
N LYS A 220 1.22 8.10 17.40
CA LYS A 220 1.98 8.33 18.63
C LYS A 220 1.50 7.43 19.76
N THR A 221 0.18 7.28 19.90
CA THR A 221 -0.43 6.33 20.85
C THR A 221 0.06 4.90 20.59
N LYS A 222 0.19 4.55 19.31
CA LYS A 222 0.65 3.24 18.87
C LYS A 222 2.14 3.00 19.11
N VAL A 223 2.97 4.01 18.84
CA VAL A 223 4.39 4.02 19.17
C VAL A 223 4.63 3.73 20.64
N GLN A 224 3.82 4.30 21.55
CA GLN A 224 3.93 3.94 22.98
C GLN A 224 3.64 2.47 23.26
N GLN A 225 2.67 1.87 22.57
CA GLN A 225 2.39 0.43 22.71
C GLN A 225 3.56 -0.40 22.16
N TRP A 226 4.07 -0.05 21.00
CA TRP A 226 5.15 -0.76 20.33
C TRP A 226 6.47 -0.68 21.09
N LYS A 227 6.82 0.47 21.68
CA LYS A 227 7.97 0.63 22.59
C LYS A 227 7.97 -0.39 23.74
N ASN A 228 6.80 -0.90 24.10
CA ASN A 228 6.57 -1.89 25.15
C ASN A 228 6.39 -3.32 24.61
N GLY A 229 6.78 -3.60 23.36
CA GLY A 229 6.70 -4.93 22.74
C GLY A 229 5.27 -5.36 22.37
N LYS A 230 4.29 -4.45 22.40
CA LYS A 230 2.89 -4.77 22.08
C LYS A 230 2.56 -4.62 20.59
N TRP A 231 3.57 -4.73 19.73
CA TRP A 231 3.37 -4.68 18.29
C TRP A 231 2.80 -5.99 17.77
N THR A 232 1.90 -5.90 16.79
CA THR A 232 1.37 -7.05 16.05
C THR A 232 1.44 -6.78 14.53
N PRO A 233 1.52 -7.80 13.65
CA PRO A 233 1.53 -7.60 12.20
C PRO A 233 0.35 -6.78 11.69
N TYR A 234 -0.82 -6.99 12.29
CA TYR A 234 -1.98 -6.22 11.96
C TYR A 234 -1.74 -4.72 12.13
N ASP A 235 -0.95 -4.32 13.12
CA ASP A 235 -0.66 -2.92 13.40
C ASP A 235 -0.10 -2.15 12.21
N PHE A 236 0.40 -2.83 11.19
CA PHE A 236 0.80 -2.23 9.92
C PHE A 236 0.00 -2.73 8.70
N GLY A 237 -1.18 -3.32 8.90
CA GLY A 237 -2.05 -3.84 7.83
C GLY A 237 -1.52 -5.12 7.17
N LEU A 238 -0.77 -5.95 7.91
CA LEU A 238 0.04 -7.04 7.33
C LEU A 238 -0.58 -8.40 7.39
N GLU A 239 -1.81 -8.49 7.82
CA GLU A 239 -2.59 -9.73 7.76
C GLU A 239 -2.60 -10.38 6.37
N ASN A 240 -2.36 -9.59 5.31
CA ASN A 240 -2.36 -10.04 3.93
C ASN A 240 -0.94 -10.16 3.31
N ASP A 241 0.12 -9.94 4.09
CA ASP A 241 1.51 -10.11 3.64
C ASP A 241 1.95 -11.58 3.80
N PRO A 242 2.41 -12.28 2.73
CA PRO A 242 2.84 -13.68 2.82
C PRO A 242 3.99 -13.90 3.82
N THR A 243 4.88 -12.92 3.97
CA THR A 243 5.98 -12.97 4.94
C THR A 243 5.49 -13.13 6.38
N TYR A 244 4.25 -12.71 6.66
CA TYR A 244 3.65 -12.74 7.99
C TYR A 244 2.67 -13.90 8.19
N ALA A 245 2.41 -14.71 7.16
CA ALA A 245 1.40 -15.77 7.21
C ALA A 245 1.64 -16.76 8.36
N GLY A 246 2.90 -17.10 8.65
CA GLY A 246 3.27 -17.99 9.75
C GLY A 246 3.00 -17.40 11.13
N VAL A 247 3.31 -16.12 11.32
CA VAL A 247 3.21 -15.46 12.64
C VAL A 247 1.83 -14.87 12.91
N ILE A 248 1.02 -14.56 11.89
CA ILE A 248 -0.33 -13.99 12.06
C ILE A 248 -1.20 -14.88 12.95
N ARG A 249 -1.04 -16.21 12.88
CA ARG A 249 -1.79 -17.17 13.70
C ARG A 249 -1.57 -16.93 15.20
N ASP A 250 -0.37 -16.49 15.58
CA ASP A 250 0.00 -16.28 16.99
C ASP A 250 -0.58 -14.97 17.55
N TYR A 251 -0.90 -14.00 16.68
CA TYR A 251 -1.40 -12.67 17.07
C TYR A 251 -2.92 -12.51 16.92
N MET A 252 -3.58 -13.54 16.42
CA MET A 252 -4.98 -13.48 16.06
C MET A 252 -5.84 -14.06 17.19
N PRO A 253 -6.76 -13.28 17.79
CA PRO A 253 -7.81 -13.85 18.62
C PRO A 253 -8.58 -14.88 17.77
N PRO A 254 -8.87 -16.09 18.27
CA PRO A 254 -9.56 -17.14 17.49
C PRO A 254 -10.86 -16.68 16.82
N GLU A 255 -11.51 -15.67 17.38
CA GLU A 255 -12.78 -15.10 16.93
C GLU A 255 -12.65 -14.11 15.75
N ASP A 256 -11.49 -13.46 15.59
CA ASP A 256 -11.25 -12.37 14.62
C ASP A 256 -10.47 -12.82 13.37
N ALA A 257 -10.31 -14.13 13.19
CA ALA A 257 -9.57 -14.69 12.09
C ALA A 257 -10.20 -14.37 10.71
N PRO A 258 -9.63 -13.47 9.86
CA PRO A 258 -10.13 -13.28 8.52
C PRO A 258 -9.64 -14.45 7.67
N LEU A 259 -10.33 -15.58 7.77
CA LEU A 259 -10.05 -16.78 6.97
C LEU A 259 -10.79 -16.75 5.61
N ALA A 260 -11.42 -15.66 5.19
CA ALA A 260 -12.29 -15.67 4.00
C ALA A 260 -11.99 -14.57 2.95
N ASN A 261 -11.47 -13.39 3.31
CA ASN A 261 -11.35 -12.30 2.34
C ASN A 261 -10.02 -12.20 1.59
N ARG A 262 -9.00 -12.99 1.94
CA ARG A 262 -7.66 -12.81 1.35
C ARG A 262 -7.56 -13.39 -0.07
N GLU A 263 -8.12 -14.57 -0.32
CA GLU A 263 -8.20 -15.10 -1.69
C GLU A 263 -9.21 -14.32 -2.53
N GLU A 264 -10.34 -13.89 -1.96
CA GLU A 264 -11.40 -13.18 -2.70
C GLU A 264 -10.97 -11.77 -3.16
N ILE A 265 -10.24 -11.01 -2.33
CA ILE A 265 -9.69 -9.69 -2.71
C ILE A 265 -8.59 -9.84 -3.78
N VAL A 266 -7.71 -10.84 -3.64
CA VAL A 266 -6.68 -11.10 -4.65
C VAL A 266 -7.32 -11.51 -5.98
N ILE A 267 -8.34 -12.37 -5.95
CA ILE A 267 -9.10 -12.78 -7.14
C ILE A 267 -9.78 -11.57 -7.77
N GLU A 268 -10.39 -10.65 -7.02
CA GLU A 268 -11.08 -9.48 -7.58
C GLU A 268 -10.11 -8.50 -8.24
N VAL A 269 -8.94 -8.25 -7.64
CA VAL A 269 -7.89 -7.39 -8.21
C VAL A 269 -7.28 -8.05 -9.45
N THR A 270 -6.91 -9.34 -9.37
CA THR A 270 -6.39 -10.11 -10.51
C THR A 270 -7.40 -10.18 -11.65
N ARG A 271 -8.69 -10.31 -11.34
CA ARG A 271 -9.77 -10.36 -12.35
C ARG A 271 -9.82 -9.09 -13.22
N ARG A 272 -9.38 -7.93 -12.69
CA ARG A 272 -9.41 -6.64 -13.39
C ARG A 272 -8.09 -6.25 -14.06
N ASP A 273 -6.98 -6.86 -13.67
CA ASP A 273 -5.65 -6.53 -14.17
C ASP A 273 -5.00 -7.74 -14.88
N GLN A 274 -4.89 -7.63 -16.21
CA GLN A 274 -4.33 -8.67 -17.06
C GLN A 274 -2.87 -9.01 -16.69
N SER A 275 -2.09 -8.05 -16.19
CA SER A 275 -0.68 -8.29 -15.82
C SER A 275 -0.55 -9.29 -14.66
N LEU A 276 -1.61 -9.47 -13.87
CA LEU A 276 -1.64 -10.38 -12.74
C LEU A 276 -2.09 -11.80 -13.13
N TRP A 277 -2.61 -12.02 -14.34
CA TRP A 277 -3.12 -13.33 -14.76
C TRP A 277 -2.01 -14.37 -14.84
N ALA A 278 -0.85 -14.00 -15.39
CA ALA A 278 0.31 -14.88 -15.47
C ALA A 278 0.76 -15.33 -14.08
N LYS A 279 0.77 -14.41 -13.10
CA LYS A 279 1.08 -14.72 -11.71
C LYS A 279 0.05 -15.67 -11.11
N TYR A 280 -1.24 -15.42 -11.30
CA TYR A 280 -2.31 -16.32 -10.83
C TYR A 280 -2.17 -17.73 -11.39
N VAL A 281 -1.86 -17.86 -12.68
CA VAL A 281 -1.65 -19.17 -13.31
C VAL A 281 -0.40 -19.87 -12.76
N ALA A 282 0.69 -19.14 -12.53
CA ALA A 282 1.88 -19.69 -11.89
C ALA A 282 1.58 -20.17 -10.46
N ASP A 283 0.87 -19.37 -9.67
CA ASP A 283 0.44 -19.74 -8.31
C ASP A 283 -0.48 -20.96 -8.33
N PHE A 284 -1.41 -21.05 -9.28
CA PHE A 284 -2.29 -22.20 -9.47
C PHE A 284 -1.50 -23.47 -9.80
N VAL A 285 -0.54 -23.39 -10.73
CA VAL A 285 0.34 -24.50 -11.11
C VAL A 285 1.14 -25.01 -9.92
N ASN A 286 1.68 -24.09 -9.11
CA ASN A 286 2.47 -24.43 -7.93
C ASN A 286 1.60 -25.00 -6.79
N LYS A 287 0.41 -24.42 -6.54
CA LYS A 287 -0.50 -24.83 -5.45
C LYS A 287 -0.96 -26.28 -5.57
N TYR A 288 -1.11 -26.78 -6.79
CA TYR A 288 -1.59 -28.13 -7.06
C TYR A 288 -0.51 -29.09 -7.57
N ASP A 289 0.77 -28.71 -7.49
CA ASP A 289 1.91 -29.52 -7.96
C ASP A 289 1.70 -30.05 -9.39
N CYS A 290 1.30 -29.16 -10.30
CA CYS A 290 1.03 -29.53 -11.68
C CYS A 290 2.28 -30.09 -12.38
N ASP A 291 2.12 -31.23 -13.06
CA ASP A 291 3.17 -31.84 -13.89
C ASP A 291 3.47 -31.00 -15.16
N GLU A 292 4.47 -31.39 -15.94
CA GLU A 292 4.88 -30.65 -17.15
C GLU A 292 3.75 -30.51 -18.19
N LYS A 293 2.94 -31.57 -18.39
CA LYS A 293 1.83 -31.54 -19.34
C LYS A 293 0.72 -30.60 -18.86
N GLN A 294 0.44 -30.61 -17.57
CA GLN A 294 -0.50 -29.70 -16.92
C GLN A 294 -0.02 -28.26 -16.98
N ARG A 295 1.27 -28.00 -16.75
CA ARG A 295 1.91 -26.68 -16.89
C ARG A 295 1.76 -26.13 -18.31
N ASN A 296 2.09 -26.93 -19.32
CA ASN A 296 1.94 -26.53 -20.72
C ASN A 296 0.48 -26.21 -21.07
N SER A 297 -0.46 -27.00 -20.56
CA SER A 297 -1.90 -26.77 -20.75
C SER A 297 -2.36 -25.48 -20.07
N ALA A 298 -1.88 -25.20 -18.86
CA ALA A 298 -2.19 -23.97 -18.11
C ALA A 298 -1.67 -22.72 -18.84
N MET A 299 -0.44 -22.77 -19.36
CA MET A 299 0.16 -21.66 -20.12
C MET A 299 -0.55 -21.41 -21.45
N ALA A 300 -1.04 -22.46 -22.12
CA ALA A 300 -1.87 -22.31 -23.31
C ALA A 300 -3.20 -21.61 -22.98
N ILE A 301 -3.87 -22.01 -21.89
CA ILE A 301 -5.11 -21.37 -21.41
C ILE A 301 -4.88 -19.89 -21.07
N LEU A 302 -3.75 -19.56 -20.42
CA LEU A 302 -3.36 -18.18 -20.13
C LEU A 302 -3.23 -17.37 -21.41
N LYS A 303 -2.40 -17.83 -22.36
CA LYS A 303 -2.14 -17.14 -23.63
C LYS A 303 -3.42 -16.89 -24.44
N ASP A 304 -4.31 -17.88 -24.50
CA ASP A 304 -5.61 -17.74 -25.16
C ASP A 304 -6.45 -16.63 -24.50
N SER A 305 -6.50 -16.65 -23.16
CA SER A 305 -7.30 -15.69 -22.39
C SER A 305 -6.74 -14.28 -22.50
N GLU A 306 -5.41 -14.13 -22.44
CA GLU A 306 -4.72 -12.85 -22.66
C GLU A 306 -4.96 -12.30 -24.06
N SER A 307 -4.95 -13.16 -25.08
CA SER A 307 -5.26 -12.75 -26.45
C SER A 307 -6.70 -12.27 -26.59
N GLU A 308 -7.66 -12.95 -25.95
CA GLU A 308 -9.07 -12.54 -25.97
C GLU A 308 -9.27 -11.21 -25.23
N ALA A 309 -8.66 -11.05 -24.06
CA ALA A 309 -8.72 -9.81 -23.29
C ALA A 309 -8.09 -8.65 -24.04
N ALA A 310 -6.94 -8.86 -24.67
CA ALA A 310 -6.26 -7.85 -25.47
C ALA A 310 -7.12 -7.39 -26.66
N LYS A 311 -7.83 -8.31 -27.34
CA LYS A 311 -8.77 -7.96 -28.41
C LYS A 311 -9.93 -7.11 -27.89
N HIS A 312 -10.49 -7.46 -26.73
CA HIS A 312 -11.56 -6.67 -26.11
C HIS A 312 -11.09 -5.28 -25.71
N MET A 313 -9.89 -5.17 -25.12
CA MET A 313 -9.26 -3.90 -24.75
C MET A 313 -8.94 -3.06 -25.98
N ALA A 314 -8.46 -3.64 -27.07
CA ALA A 314 -8.23 -2.91 -28.31
C ALA A 314 -9.53 -2.36 -28.91
N ALA A 315 -10.63 -3.11 -28.82
CA ALA A 315 -11.92 -2.70 -29.37
C ALA A 315 -12.66 -1.65 -28.51
N ASN A 316 -12.42 -1.62 -27.19
CA ASN A 316 -13.16 -0.78 -26.25
C ASN A 316 -12.28 0.18 -25.43
N GLY A 317 -10.98 0.24 -25.74
CA GLY A 317 -9.98 0.94 -24.93
C GLY A 317 -10.25 2.44 -24.84
N GLU A 318 -10.59 3.08 -25.96
CA GLU A 318 -10.91 4.51 -26.03
C GLU A 318 -12.15 4.85 -25.18
N ASP A 319 -13.21 4.03 -25.26
CA ASP A 319 -14.44 4.23 -24.47
C ASP A 319 -14.20 4.01 -22.98
N LEU A 320 -13.38 3.02 -22.63
CA LEU A 320 -13.01 2.75 -21.24
C LEU A 320 -12.22 3.92 -20.66
N GLU A 321 -11.17 4.37 -21.36
CA GLU A 321 -10.35 5.51 -20.95
C GLU A 321 -11.21 6.79 -20.82
N TYR A 322 -12.10 7.03 -21.79
CA TYR A 322 -13.03 8.15 -21.76
C TYR A 322 -13.89 8.14 -20.48
N HIS A 323 -14.48 7.01 -20.13
CA HIS A 323 -15.34 6.91 -18.96
C HIS A 323 -14.56 6.99 -17.65
N GLU A 324 -13.38 6.40 -17.57
CA GLU A 324 -12.52 6.50 -16.39
C GLU A 324 -12.06 7.93 -16.13
N ARG A 325 -11.62 8.62 -17.19
CA ARG A 325 -11.25 10.03 -17.13
C ARG A 325 -12.44 10.89 -16.68
N ARG A 326 -13.62 10.71 -17.27
CA ARG A 326 -14.83 11.45 -16.88
C ARG A 326 -15.31 11.14 -15.47
N ALA A 327 -15.11 9.92 -14.97
CA ALA A 327 -15.43 9.55 -13.60
C ALA A 327 -14.50 10.27 -12.60
N LYS A 328 -13.21 10.43 -12.94
CA LYS A 328 -12.24 11.17 -12.11
C LYS A 328 -12.48 12.68 -12.12
N GLU A 329 -12.73 13.25 -13.30
CA GLU A 329 -12.84 14.70 -13.49
C GLU A 329 -14.20 15.29 -13.11
N SER A 330 -15.27 14.47 -13.01
CA SER A 330 -16.62 15.00 -12.76
C SER A 330 -16.77 15.58 -11.35
N PRO A 331 -17.19 16.85 -11.18
CA PRO A 331 -17.49 17.42 -9.87
C PRO A 331 -18.82 16.91 -9.29
N SER A 332 -19.72 16.39 -10.15
CA SER A 332 -21.03 15.87 -9.74
C SER A 332 -20.94 14.39 -9.39
N GLU A 333 -21.31 14.04 -8.16
CA GLU A 333 -21.35 12.65 -7.68
C GLU A 333 -22.21 11.73 -8.56
N ARG A 334 -23.38 12.21 -9.01
CA ARG A 334 -24.25 11.47 -9.92
C ARG A 334 -23.58 11.16 -11.25
N LYS A 335 -22.83 12.12 -11.81
CA LYS A 335 -22.08 11.92 -13.07
C LYS A 335 -20.90 10.97 -12.85
N ARG A 336 -20.16 11.10 -11.74
CA ARG A 336 -19.10 10.15 -11.37
C ARG A 336 -19.65 8.72 -11.32
N ALA A 337 -20.72 8.50 -10.56
CA ALA A 337 -21.34 7.19 -10.44
C ALA A 337 -21.81 6.61 -11.79
N TYR A 338 -22.36 7.45 -12.67
CA TYR A 338 -22.72 7.04 -14.03
C TYR A 338 -21.50 6.56 -14.84
N HIS A 339 -20.43 7.34 -14.84
CA HIS A 339 -19.22 7.02 -15.61
C HIS A 339 -18.46 5.81 -15.02
N THR A 340 -18.36 5.70 -13.70
CA THR A 340 -17.83 4.50 -13.02
C THR A 340 -18.62 3.26 -13.45
N LYS A 341 -19.95 3.31 -13.38
CA LYS A 341 -20.80 2.18 -13.81
C LYS A 341 -20.59 1.81 -15.28
N LYS A 342 -20.33 2.79 -16.16
CA LYS A 342 -20.04 2.54 -17.58
C LYS A 342 -18.67 1.90 -17.79
N ALA A 343 -17.64 2.38 -17.09
CA ALA A 343 -16.33 1.74 -17.09
C ALA A 343 -16.42 0.30 -16.58
N ASP A 344 -17.16 0.05 -15.49
CA ASP A 344 -17.39 -1.30 -14.96
C ASP A 344 -18.11 -2.21 -15.98
N GLN A 345 -19.08 -1.68 -16.73
CA GLN A 345 -19.75 -2.41 -17.81
C GLN A 345 -18.78 -2.83 -18.91
N LEU A 346 -17.85 -1.95 -19.29
CA LEU A 346 -16.83 -2.22 -20.32
C LEU A 346 -15.73 -3.18 -19.83
N ARG A 347 -15.44 -3.19 -18.52
CA ARG A 347 -14.51 -4.14 -17.90
C ARG A 347 -15.11 -5.53 -17.69
N ARG A 348 -16.44 -5.64 -17.56
CA ARG A 348 -17.15 -6.90 -17.28
C ARG A 348 -16.79 -8.06 -18.22
N PRO A 349 -16.60 -7.90 -19.54
CA PRO A 349 -16.15 -8.98 -20.41
C PRO A 349 -14.76 -9.50 -20.07
N ILE A 350 -13.84 -8.64 -19.62
CA ILE A 350 -12.49 -9.03 -19.16
C ILE A 350 -12.60 -9.89 -17.91
N GLU A 351 -13.46 -9.48 -16.97
CA GLU A 351 -13.75 -10.26 -15.76
C GLU A 351 -14.31 -11.65 -16.11
N GLN A 352 -15.20 -11.73 -17.11
CA GLN A 352 -15.74 -13.00 -17.61
C GLN A 352 -14.69 -13.86 -18.32
N ILE A 353 -13.75 -13.27 -19.06
CA ILE A 353 -12.62 -13.97 -19.66
C ILE A 353 -11.77 -14.60 -18.56
N PHE A 354 -11.45 -13.85 -17.51
CA PHE A 354 -10.73 -14.36 -16.35
C PHE A 354 -11.49 -15.50 -15.65
N ASP A 355 -12.80 -15.38 -15.44
CA ASP A 355 -13.62 -16.44 -14.84
C ASP A 355 -13.67 -17.70 -15.72
N ARG A 356 -13.66 -17.55 -17.05
CA ARG A 356 -13.54 -18.68 -17.98
C ARG A 356 -12.15 -19.30 -17.92
N MET A 357 -11.09 -18.49 -17.82
CA MET A 357 -9.72 -18.96 -17.62
C MET A 357 -9.64 -19.83 -16.37
N CYS A 358 -10.12 -19.32 -15.22
CA CYS A 358 -10.16 -20.06 -13.96
C CYS A 358 -10.90 -21.39 -14.10
N ARG A 359 -12.10 -21.39 -14.69
CA ARG A 359 -12.86 -22.64 -14.94
C ARG A 359 -12.11 -23.63 -15.83
N ARG A 360 -11.45 -23.17 -16.90
CA ARG A 360 -10.64 -24.01 -17.80
C ARG A 360 -9.43 -24.60 -17.05
N LEU A 361 -8.79 -23.84 -16.18
CA LEU A 361 -7.70 -24.36 -15.34
C LEU A 361 -8.21 -25.48 -14.42
N GLU A 362 -9.31 -25.24 -13.72
CA GLU A 362 -9.91 -26.23 -12.82
C GLU A 362 -10.37 -27.51 -13.56
N SER A 363 -10.98 -27.38 -14.74
CA SER A 363 -11.59 -28.50 -15.46
C SER A 363 -10.63 -29.25 -16.38
N ASN A 364 -9.64 -28.58 -16.98
CA ASN A 364 -8.80 -29.15 -18.04
C ASN A 364 -7.37 -29.42 -17.58
N VAL A 365 -6.87 -28.68 -16.58
CA VAL A 365 -5.50 -28.85 -16.09
C VAL A 365 -5.45 -29.87 -14.97
N LEU A 366 -6.30 -29.72 -13.94
CA LEU A 366 -6.23 -30.58 -12.76
C LEU A 366 -6.72 -32.01 -13.03
N ASN A 367 -6.02 -32.99 -12.45
CA ASN A 367 -6.43 -34.39 -12.44
C ASN A 367 -7.54 -34.63 -11.38
N ARG A 368 -8.04 -35.87 -11.28
CA ARG A 368 -9.15 -36.20 -10.37
C ARG A 368 -8.83 -35.95 -8.89
N GLU A 369 -7.60 -36.19 -8.47
CA GLU A 369 -7.16 -36.01 -7.09
C GLU A 369 -7.01 -34.53 -6.74
N GLN A 370 -6.31 -33.77 -7.60
CA GLN A 370 -6.18 -32.31 -7.45
C GLN A 370 -7.54 -31.61 -7.45
N ARG A 371 -8.51 -32.06 -8.27
CA ARG A 371 -9.90 -31.53 -8.22
C ARG A 371 -10.60 -31.81 -6.90
N ARG A 372 -10.34 -32.96 -6.27
CA ARG A 372 -10.87 -33.26 -4.92
C ARG A 372 -10.24 -32.34 -3.88
N GLN A 373 -8.93 -32.08 -3.99
CA GLN A 373 -8.23 -31.11 -3.14
C GLN A 373 -8.82 -29.71 -3.31
N LEU A 374 -8.94 -29.21 -4.54
CA LEU A 374 -9.60 -27.94 -4.85
C LEU A 374 -11.03 -27.87 -4.28
N ALA A 375 -11.83 -28.92 -4.43
CA ALA A 375 -13.19 -28.97 -3.88
C ALA A 375 -13.20 -28.96 -2.35
N ALA A 376 -12.23 -29.63 -1.71
CA ALA A 376 -12.06 -29.60 -0.26
C ALA A 376 -11.65 -28.21 0.23
N ASP A 377 -10.79 -27.50 -0.51
CA ASP A 377 -10.37 -26.14 -0.18
C ASP A 377 -11.54 -25.15 -0.33
N LYS A 378 -12.29 -25.21 -1.44
CA LYS A 378 -13.54 -24.44 -1.62
C LYS A 378 -14.58 -24.76 -0.55
N ALA A 379 -14.67 -26.01 -0.10
CA ALA A 379 -15.60 -26.40 0.97
C ALA A 379 -15.17 -25.86 2.34
N LYS A 380 -13.87 -25.77 2.63
CA LYS A 380 -13.34 -25.11 3.83
C LYS A 380 -13.62 -23.61 3.81
N GLU A 381 -13.55 -22.98 2.64
CA GLU A 381 -13.91 -21.58 2.44
C GLU A 381 -15.42 -21.33 2.65
N GLY A 382 -16.29 -22.20 2.13
CA GLY A 382 -17.74 -22.04 2.18
C GLY A 382 -18.44 -22.49 3.48
N LYS A 383 -17.84 -23.37 4.31
CA LYS A 383 -18.47 -23.93 5.52
C LYS A 383 -18.28 -23.13 6.81
N LYS A 384 -17.81 -21.88 6.77
CA LYS A 384 -17.78 -21.08 8.00
C LYS A 384 -19.20 -20.77 8.48
N PRO A 385 -19.52 -21.00 9.77
CA PRO A 385 -20.87 -20.91 10.28
C PRO A 385 -21.35 -19.47 10.10
N GLY A 386 -22.37 -19.28 9.27
CA GLY A 386 -23.12 -18.03 9.22
C GLY A 386 -23.51 -17.69 10.64
N ARG A 387 -22.93 -16.60 11.17
CA ARG A 387 -23.20 -16.03 12.49
C ARG A 387 -24.70 -16.09 12.71
N ALA A 388 -25.16 -17.03 13.54
CA ALA A 388 -26.56 -17.16 13.89
C ALA A 388 -27.01 -15.80 14.40
N THR A 389 -27.81 -15.11 13.60
CA THR A 389 -28.52 -13.91 14.00
C THR A 389 -29.42 -14.35 15.15
N LYS A 390 -28.98 -14.08 16.39
CA LYS A 390 -29.81 -14.25 17.59
C LYS A 390 -31.09 -13.47 17.35
N GLY A 391 -32.14 -14.20 16.99
CA GLY A 391 -33.50 -13.70 16.90
C GLY A 391 -33.85 -13.07 18.24
N LYS A 392 -34.03 -11.75 18.20
CA LYS A 392 -34.59 -10.97 19.29
C LYS A 392 -36.07 -11.34 19.37
N THR A 393 -36.40 -12.33 20.20
CA THR A 393 -37.78 -12.60 20.61
C THR A 393 -38.28 -11.38 21.38
N ALA A 394 -38.97 -10.48 20.68
CA ALA A 394 -39.73 -9.41 21.31
C ALA A 394 -41.05 -9.98 21.82
N ALA A 395 -41.39 -9.55 23.04
CA ALA A 395 -42.53 -9.95 23.83
C ALA A 395 -43.87 -9.80 23.10
N ARG A 396 -44.79 -10.72 23.39
CA ARG A 396 -46.22 -10.52 23.23
C ARG A 396 -46.80 -10.36 24.62
N SER A 397 -47.13 -9.12 24.96
CA SER A 397 -47.99 -8.76 26.08
C SER A 397 -49.40 -9.30 25.84
N GLN A 398 -49.95 -9.93 26.87
CA GLN A 398 -51.36 -9.88 27.24
C GLN A 398 -51.43 -9.35 28.67
#